data_AF-A0A8E0VHW7-F1
#
_entry.id   AF-A0A8E0VHW7-F1
#
_cell.length_a   1.000
_cell.length_b   1.000
_cell.length_c   1.000
_cell.angle_alpha   90.00
_cell.angle_beta   90.00
_cell.angle_gamma   90.00
#
_symmetry.space_group_name_H-M   'P 1'
#
loop_
_entity.id
_entity.type
_entity.pdbx_description
1 polymer ?
#
loop_
_entity_poly.entity_id
_entity_poly.type
_entity_poly.pdbx_seq_one_letter_code
_entity_poly.pdbx_strand_id
1 'polypeptide(L)'
;MKSNNELQTVLDEITKMDSNFDTESFIRFCRFLVIPNVLEAIVRCDLKILKDWCYEAPFNVLATPLRQIQEQGLISESRVLDIHNVDVSIASRSTLFSSIDKKKHPGAWLI
;
A
#
# COMPACT_ATOMS: atom_id res chain seq x y z
N MET A 1 10.27 23.29 -0.14
CA MET A 1 9.72 23.06 -1.50
C MET A 1 10.51 21.92 -2.13
N LYS A 2 10.13 20.65 -1.88
CA LYS A 2 10.77 19.51 -2.56
C LYS A 2 10.17 19.41 -3.96
N SER A 3 11.03 19.51 -4.95
CA SER A 3 10.74 19.99 -6.29
C SER A 3 10.22 18.86 -7.19
N ASN A 4 9.31 19.22 -8.10
CA ASN A 4 8.75 18.45 -9.22
C ASN A 4 9.68 17.39 -9.85
N ASN A 5 11.00 17.60 -9.78
CA ASN A 5 12.04 16.78 -10.38
C ASN A 5 12.14 15.35 -9.77
N GLU A 6 11.90 15.20 -8.46
CA GLU A 6 11.95 13.86 -7.83
C GLU A 6 10.79 12.97 -8.27
N LEU A 7 9.57 13.53 -8.39
CA LEU A 7 8.40 12.82 -8.90
C LEU A 7 8.60 12.43 -10.37
N GLN A 8 9.05 13.36 -11.21
CA GLN A 8 9.28 13.08 -12.63
C GLN A 8 10.29 11.95 -12.82
N THR A 9 11.39 12.00 -12.05
CA THR A 9 12.39 10.94 -12.03
C THR A 9 11.80 9.57 -11.69
N VAL A 10 10.93 9.50 -10.67
CA VAL A 10 10.28 8.26 -10.24
C VAL A 10 9.36 7.74 -11.37
N LEU A 11 8.56 8.63 -11.96
CA LEU A 11 7.66 8.29 -13.06
C LEU A 11 8.43 7.80 -14.29
N ASP A 12 9.57 8.42 -14.60
CA ASP A 12 10.42 8.00 -15.71
C ASP A 12 10.98 6.58 -15.49
N GLU A 13 11.42 6.26 -14.26
CA GLU A 13 11.89 4.91 -13.93
C GLU A 13 10.76 3.87 -13.99
N ILE A 14 9.55 4.21 -13.54
CA ILE A 14 8.38 3.33 -13.67
C ILE A 14 8.06 3.11 -15.15
N THR A 15 8.06 4.16 -15.95
CA THR A 15 7.74 4.09 -17.40
C THR A 15 8.76 3.27 -18.18
N LYS A 16 10.03 3.25 -17.75
CA LYS A 16 11.05 2.34 -18.31
C LYS A 16 10.74 0.86 -18.05
N MET A 17 10.06 0.54 -16.95
CA MET A 17 9.69 -0.83 -16.59
C MET A 17 8.34 -1.23 -17.18
N ASP A 18 7.41 -0.29 -17.23
CA ASP A 18 6.08 -0.44 -17.81
C ASP A 18 5.74 0.78 -18.67
N SER A 19 5.90 0.62 -19.99
CA SER A 19 5.65 1.69 -20.96
C SER A 19 4.18 2.11 -21.05
N ASN A 20 3.25 1.31 -20.50
CA ASN A 20 1.83 1.61 -20.46
C ASN A 20 1.39 2.18 -19.11
N PHE A 21 2.34 2.52 -18.23
CA PHE A 21 2.03 3.10 -16.93
C PHE A 21 1.28 4.43 -17.10
N ASP A 22 0.13 4.52 -16.43
CA ASP A 22 -0.70 5.70 -16.37
C ASP A 22 -1.04 6.00 -14.91
N THR A 23 -0.77 7.23 -14.48
CA THR A 23 -0.92 7.64 -13.08
C THR A 23 -2.39 7.60 -12.65
N GLU A 24 -3.32 7.97 -13.53
CA GLU A 24 -4.76 7.93 -13.22
C GLU A 24 -5.26 6.49 -13.05
N SER A 25 -4.85 5.60 -13.96
CA SER A 25 -5.14 4.16 -13.88
C SER A 25 -4.56 3.54 -12.62
N PHE A 26 -3.36 3.96 -12.22
CA PHE A 26 -2.73 3.54 -10.97
C PHE A 26 -3.47 4.04 -9.73
N ILE A 27 -3.85 5.33 -9.68
CA ILE A 27 -4.67 5.89 -8.58
C ILE A 27 -6.01 5.14 -8.49
N ARG A 28 -6.62 4.84 -9.64
CA ARG A 28 -7.85 4.04 -9.72
C ARG A 28 -7.64 2.64 -9.15
N PHE A 29 -6.56 1.96 -9.53
CA PHE A 29 -6.19 0.65 -8.99
C PHE A 29 -6.02 0.71 -7.46
N CYS A 30 -5.32 1.71 -6.95
CA CYS A 30 -5.14 1.92 -5.51
C CYS A 30 -6.48 2.14 -4.80
N ARG A 31 -7.34 3.03 -5.34
CA ARG A 31 -8.64 3.37 -4.74
C ARG A 31 -9.60 2.19 -4.70
N PHE A 32 -9.66 1.38 -5.74
CA PHE A 32 -10.68 0.32 -5.85
C PHE A 32 -10.21 -1.06 -5.41
N LEU A 33 -8.90 -1.32 -5.34
CA LEU A 33 -8.38 -2.63 -4.97
C LEU A 33 -7.43 -2.57 -3.79
N VAL A 34 -6.37 -1.77 -3.84
CA VAL A 34 -5.31 -1.82 -2.83
C VAL A 34 -5.81 -1.30 -1.48
N ILE A 35 -6.26 -0.05 -1.43
CA ILE A 35 -6.66 0.63 -0.20
C ILE A 35 -7.83 -0.09 0.50
N PRO A 36 -8.92 -0.46 -0.20
CA PRO A 36 -10.03 -1.18 0.43
C PRO A 36 -9.60 -2.51 1.05
N ASN A 37 -8.79 -3.31 0.35
CA ASN A 37 -8.38 -4.63 0.84
C ASN A 37 -7.50 -4.52 2.10
N VAL A 38 -6.58 -3.56 2.12
CA VAL A 38 -5.67 -3.35 3.26
C VAL A 38 -6.42 -2.82 4.46
N LEU A 39 -7.29 -1.82 4.27
CA LEU A 39 -8.11 -1.27 5.36
C LEU A 39 -9.05 -2.33 5.93
N GLU A 40 -9.69 -3.13 5.08
CA GLU A 40 -10.57 -4.21 5.54
C GLU A 40 -9.80 -5.27 6.35
N ALA A 41 -8.58 -5.63 5.93
CA ALA A 41 -7.73 -6.55 6.67
C ALA A 41 -7.36 -6.01 8.06
N ILE A 42 -7.02 -4.72 8.17
CA ILE A 42 -6.73 -4.08 9.45
C ILE A 42 -7.97 -4.09 10.35
N VAL A 43 -9.11 -3.64 9.81
CA VAL A 43 -10.39 -3.54 10.52
C VAL A 43 -10.83 -4.89 11.06
N ARG A 44 -10.65 -5.98 10.30
CA ARG A 44 -10.98 -7.36 10.70
C ARG A 44 -9.89 -8.05 11.52
N CYS A 45 -8.77 -7.39 11.77
CA CYS A 45 -7.58 -8.01 12.37
C CYS A 45 -7.08 -9.25 11.58
N ASP A 46 -7.26 -9.28 10.25
CA ASP A 46 -6.80 -10.39 9.40
C ASP A 46 -5.31 -10.26 9.10
N LEU A 47 -4.50 -10.82 10.00
CA LEU A 47 -3.05 -10.81 9.90
C LEU A 47 -2.52 -11.58 8.68
N LYS A 48 -3.28 -12.53 8.14
CA LYS A 48 -2.84 -13.31 6.98
C LYS A 48 -2.91 -12.44 5.72
N ILE A 49 -4.07 -11.82 5.49
CA ILE A 49 -4.24 -10.91 4.36
C ILE A 49 -3.27 -9.74 4.51
N LEU A 50 -3.17 -9.13 5.69
CA LEU A 50 -2.28 -7.99 5.90
C LEU A 50 -0.80 -8.31 5.60
N LYS A 51 -0.36 -9.54 5.88
CA LYS A 51 1.00 -10.01 5.57
C LYS A 51 1.26 -10.15 4.06
N ASP A 52 0.24 -10.50 3.28
CA ASP A 52 0.36 -10.64 1.83
C ASP A 52 0.47 -9.26 1.13
N TRP A 53 -0.03 -8.21 1.78
CA TRP A 53 -0.05 -6.85 1.24
C TRP A 53 1.12 -5.98 1.71
N CYS A 54 1.67 -6.19 2.90
CA CYS A 54 2.71 -5.33 3.49
C CYS A 54 4.10 -5.95 3.48
N TYR A 55 5.14 -5.11 3.30
CA TYR A 55 6.52 -5.47 3.67
C TYR A 55 6.65 -5.78 5.17
N GLU A 56 7.72 -6.50 5.54
CA GLU A 56 7.92 -7.03 6.89
C GLU A 56 7.91 -5.94 7.98
N ALA A 57 8.61 -4.83 7.76
CA ALA A 57 8.67 -3.73 8.72
C ALA A 57 7.29 -3.09 9.00
N PRO A 58 6.54 -2.60 7.99
CA PRO A 58 5.21 -2.04 8.22
C PRO A 58 4.21 -3.10 8.71
N PHE A 59 4.29 -4.34 8.23
CA PHE A 59 3.48 -5.45 8.75
C PHE A 59 3.69 -5.62 10.26
N ASN A 60 4.93 -5.65 10.75
CA ASN A 60 5.20 -5.84 12.17
C ASN A 60 4.67 -4.70 13.04
N VAL A 61 4.74 -3.47 12.54
CA VAL A 61 4.16 -2.30 13.21
C VAL A 61 2.63 -2.46 13.35
N LEU A 62 1.95 -2.82 12.26
CA LEU A 62 0.48 -2.97 12.26
C LEU A 62 0.01 -4.21 13.00
N ALA A 63 0.73 -5.33 12.89
CA ALA A 63 0.32 -6.60 13.46
C ALA A 63 0.40 -6.63 14.99
N THR A 64 1.26 -5.81 15.60
CA THR A 64 1.44 -5.77 17.06
C THR A 64 0.14 -5.45 17.81
N PRO A 65 -0.54 -4.32 17.56
CA PRO A 65 -1.83 -4.02 18.22
C PRO A 65 -2.94 -5.01 17.82
N LEU A 66 -2.94 -5.50 16.58
CA LEU A 66 -3.98 -6.45 16.11
C LEU A 66 -3.87 -7.81 16.82
N ARG A 67 -2.65 -8.32 17.06
CA ARG A 67 -2.44 -9.53 17.86
C ARG A 67 -2.94 -9.36 19.28
N GLN A 68 -2.71 -8.21 19.90
CA GLN A 68 -3.19 -7.93 21.26
C GLN A 68 -4.72 -7.97 21.35
N ILE A 69 -5.42 -7.42 20.36
CA ILE A 69 -6.89 -7.47 20.26
C ILE A 69 -7.35 -8.94 20.18
N GLN A 70 -6.71 -9.75 19.34
CA GLN A 70 -7.04 -11.17 19.18
C GLN A 70 -6.74 -12.00 20.43
N GLU A 71 -5.60 -11.76 21.09
CA GLU A 71 -5.19 -12.44 22.34
C GLU A 71 -6.15 -12.13 23.49
N GLN A 72 -6.74 -10.94 23.52
CA GLN A 72 -7.75 -10.54 24.50
C GLN A 72 -9.15 -11.09 24.16
N GLY A 73 -9.31 -11.76 23.03
CA GLY A 73 -10.61 -12.26 22.56
C GLY A 73 -11.59 -11.16 22.16
N LEU A 74 -11.09 -9.95 21.87
CA LEU A 74 -11.91 -8.83 21.44
C LEU A 74 -12.26 -8.98 19.96
N ILE A 75 -13.49 -8.62 19.62
CA ILE A 75 -14.00 -8.64 18.24
C ILE A 75 -14.10 -7.19 17.77
N SER A 76 -13.48 -6.90 16.62
CA SER A 76 -13.65 -5.62 15.95
C SER A 76 -14.92 -5.66 15.10
N GLU A 77 -15.90 -4.81 15.42
CA GLU A 77 -17.10 -4.57 14.61
C GLU A 77 -16.97 -3.34 13.70
N SER A 78 -15.77 -2.76 13.63
CA SER A 78 -15.51 -1.59 12.80
C SER A 78 -15.76 -1.91 11.32
N ARG A 79 -16.19 -0.91 10.54
CA ARG A 79 -16.42 -1.03 9.09
C ARG A 79 -15.90 0.20 8.36
N VAL A 80 -15.31 -0.02 7.18
CA VAL A 80 -14.93 1.06 6.27
C VAL A 80 -16.21 1.59 5.61
N LEU A 81 -16.45 2.90 5.71
CA LEU A 81 -17.68 3.54 5.23
C LEU A 81 -17.53 4.13 3.83
N ASP A 82 -16.45 4.87 3.59
CA ASP A 82 -16.17 5.48 2.29
C ASP A 82 -14.67 5.75 2.14
N ILE A 83 -14.19 5.76 0.89
CA ILE A 83 -12.80 6.08 0.52
C ILE A 83 -12.85 7.14 -0.59
N HIS A 84 -12.53 8.38 -0.23
CA HIS A 84 -12.50 9.52 -1.15
C HIS A 84 -11.14 10.24 -1.11
N ASN A 85 -10.92 11.16 -2.06
CA ASN A 85 -9.71 12.01 -2.15
C ASN A 85 -8.37 11.23 -2.18
N VAL A 86 -8.35 10.04 -2.78
CA VAL A 86 -7.09 9.30 -3.02
C VAL A 86 -6.28 10.04 -4.08
N ASP A 87 -5.05 10.44 -3.74
CA ASP A 87 -4.07 11.13 -4.58
C ASP A 87 -2.64 10.65 -4.23
N VAL A 88 -1.67 10.88 -5.12
CA VAL A 88 -0.26 10.52 -4.92
C VAL A 88 0.53 11.74 -4.45
N SER A 89 0.80 11.80 -3.14
CA SER A 89 1.62 12.86 -2.54
C SER A 89 2.98 12.29 -2.12
N ILE A 90 4.06 12.72 -2.80
CA ILE A 90 5.47 12.37 -2.55
C ILE A 90 5.85 10.96 -3.04
N ALA A 91 6.63 10.92 -4.11
CA ALA A 91 7.40 9.76 -4.51
C ALA A 91 8.89 10.07 -4.31
N SER A 92 9.57 9.27 -3.51
CA SER A 92 11.02 9.38 -3.29
C SER A 92 11.72 8.17 -3.91
N ARG A 93 12.83 8.42 -4.61
CA ARG A 93 13.59 7.40 -5.36
C ARG A 93 14.00 6.20 -4.49
N SER A 94 14.28 6.40 -3.20
CA SER A 94 14.63 5.32 -2.25
C SER A 94 13.51 4.28 -2.05
N THR A 95 12.24 4.67 -2.18
CA THR A 95 11.09 3.78 -1.98
C THR A 95 10.86 2.86 -3.19
N LEU A 96 11.16 3.33 -4.41
CA LEU A 96 11.06 2.51 -5.63
C LEU A 96 12.10 1.40 -5.68
N PHE A 97 13.37 1.71 -5.40
CA PHE A 97 14.46 0.72 -5.54
C PHE A 97 14.33 -0.46 -4.57
N SER A 98 13.81 -0.22 -3.36
CA SER A 98 13.50 -1.32 -2.43
C SER A 98 12.33 -2.18 -2.91
N SER A 99 11.45 -1.64 -3.76
CA SER A 99 10.27 -2.33 -4.24
C SER A 99 10.60 -3.23 -5.43
N ILE A 100 11.42 -2.76 -6.39
CA ILE A 100 11.74 -3.42 -7.69
C ILE A 100 12.33 -4.84 -7.58
N ASP A 101 12.95 -5.21 -6.45
CA ASP A 101 13.70 -6.48 -6.30
C ASP A 101 12.82 -7.75 -6.23
N LYS A 102 11.49 -7.67 -6.02
CA LYS A 102 10.67 -8.89 -5.81
C LYS A 102 9.41 -8.97 -6.66
N LYS A 103 9.57 -9.41 -7.91
CA LYS A 103 8.50 -9.93 -8.78
C LYS A 103 7.88 -11.19 -8.14
N LYS A 104 6.83 -11.03 -7.33
CA LYS A 104 5.99 -12.19 -6.96
C LYS A 104 4.48 -11.94 -7.00
N HIS A 105 3.98 -10.72 -6.80
CA HIS A 105 2.54 -10.44 -6.90
C HIS A 105 2.25 -9.01 -7.42
N PRO A 106 1.25 -8.82 -8.29
CA PRO A 106 0.80 -7.49 -8.71
C PRO A 106 0.02 -6.83 -7.57
N GLY A 107 0.69 -5.99 -6.77
CA GLY A 107 0.03 -5.21 -5.71
C GLY A 107 0.87 -5.01 -4.43
N ALA A 108 1.89 -5.83 -4.21
CA ALA A 108 2.76 -5.76 -3.03
C ALA A 108 3.83 -4.65 -3.11
N TRP A 109 3.81 -3.81 -4.15
CA TRP A 109 4.84 -2.78 -4.42
C TRP A 109 4.55 -1.44 -3.71
N LEU A 110 3.50 -1.37 -2.88
CA LEU A 110 2.89 -0.11 -2.44
C LEU A 110 2.85 0.10 -0.92
N ILE A 111 3.23 -0.92 -0.12
CA ILE A 111 3.12 -0.89 1.34
C ILE A 111 4.25 -1.66 2.01
#